data_AF-A0AAV2RLU0-F1
#
_entry.id   AF-A0AAV2RLU0-F1
#
_cell.length_a   1.000
_cell.length_b   1.000
_cell.length_c   1.000
_cell.angle_alpha   90.00
_cell.angle_beta   90.00
_cell.angle_gamma   90.00
#
_symmetry.space_group_name_H-M   'P 1'
#
loop_
_entity.id
_entity.type
_entity.pdbx_description
1 polymer ?
#
loop_
_entity_poly.entity_id
_entity_poly.type
_entity_poly.pdbx_seq_one_letter_code
_entity_poly.pdbx_strand_id
1 'polypeptide(L)'
;GNRLPRSVAPFILVHFDENMNFFERVLNLLIESVVMSMYDYDMVPQIQTLLEHYFPGMPKGVDLYRNYSLLLLNSHFAMDGMYPLLPNQVEIGTLAARPPQPLSKDLREFVDGAEHGIIYFSLGSVAKSTDIPRTQM
;
A
#
# COMPACT_ATOMS: atom_id res chain seq x y z
N GLY A 1 7.44 9.35 12.10
CA GLY A 1 8.71 10.08 12.02
C GLY A 1 9.69 9.58 10.95
N ASN A 2 9.25 9.00 9.82
CA ASN A 2 10.05 9.03 8.59
C ASN A 2 9.06 9.20 7.43
N ARG A 3 9.20 10.29 6.68
CA ARG A 3 8.63 10.41 5.33
C ARG A 3 9.80 10.09 4.41
N LEU A 4 9.66 9.13 3.50
CA LEU A 4 10.67 8.89 2.48
C LEU A 4 11.10 10.24 1.87
N PRO A 5 12.40 10.49 1.62
CA PRO A 5 12.82 11.77 1.08
C PRO A 5 12.09 12.02 -0.25
N ARG A 6 11.22 13.04 -0.27
CA ARG A 6 10.35 13.38 -1.41
C ARG A 6 11.09 13.70 -2.71
N SER A 7 12.38 13.96 -2.59
CA SER A 7 13.28 14.24 -3.70
C SER A 7 13.99 12.99 -4.24
N VAL A 8 13.83 11.83 -3.61
CA VAL A 8 14.51 10.57 -3.93
C VAL A 8 13.52 9.45 -4.21
N ALA A 9 12.44 9.36 -3.42
CA ALA A 9 11.38 8.38 -3.63
C ALA A 9 10.28 8.99 -4.51
N PRO A 10 9.93 8.37 -5.65
CA PRO A 10 8.79 8.81 -6.45
C PRO A 10 7.49 8.57 -5.66
N PHE A 11 6.57 9.52 -5.75
CA PHE A 11 5.27 9.40 -5.12
C PHE A 11 4.46 8.35 -5.88
N ILE A 12 3.79 7.44 -5.15
CA ILE A 12 3.13 6.27 -5.76
C ILE A 12 2.05 6.62 -6.80
N LEU A 13 1.50 7.84 -6.75
CA LEU A 13 0.47 8.29 -7.69
C LEU A 13 1.04 9.00 -8.94
N VAL A 14 2.36 9.12 -9.07
CA VAL A 14 3.00 9.67 -10.27
C VAL A 14 3.81 8.60 -10.99
N HIS A 15 3.96 8.75 -12.30
CA HIS A 15 4.67 7.80 -13.16
C HIS A 15 6.15 8.17 -13.27
N PHE A 16 6.84 8.26 -12.12
CA PHE A 16 8.28 8.51 -12.05
C PHE A 16 9.01 7.28 -11.52
N ASP A 17 10.28 7.15 -11.84
CA ASP A 17 11.17 6.11 -11.31
C ASP A 17 12.17 6.68 -10.30
N GLU A 18 13.09 5.85 -9.79
CA GLU A 18 14.11 6.27 -8.82
C GLU A 18 15.14 7.27 -9.39
N ASN A 19 15.22 7.40 -10.72
CA ASN A 19 16.17 8.24 -11.46
C ASN A 19 15.58 9.60 -11.88
N MET A 20 14.70 10.18 -11.05
CA MET A 20 14.10 11.49 -11.33
C MET A 20 15.14 12.58 -11.60
N ASN A 21 14.96 13.29 -12.71
CA ASN A 21 15.64 14.55 -12.99
C ASN A 21 15.15 15.69 -12.08
N PHE A 22 15.80 16.85 -12.15
CA PHE A 22 15.47 17.98 -11.28
C PHE A 22 13.99 18.40 -11.37
N PHE A 23 13.42 18.49 -12.57
CA PHE A 23 12.03 18.93 -12.76
C PHE A 23 11.03 17.88 -12.26
N GLU A 24 11.32 16.60 -12.48
CA GLU A 24 10.52 15.50 -11.95
C GLU A 24 10.51 15.51 -10.42
N ARG A 25 11.65 15.76 -9.78
CA ARG A 25 11.72 15.92 -8.30
C ARG A 25 10.89 17.10 -7.80
N VAL A 26 10.90 18.23 -8.51
CA VAL A 26 10.07 19.39 -8.16
C VAL A 26 8.59 19.07 -8.30
N LEU A 27 8.18 18.44 -9.41
CA LEU A 27 6.78 18.03 -9.61
C LEU A 27 6.34 16.99 -8.59
N ASN A 28 7.19 16.00 -8.30
CA ASN A 28 6.96 14.98 -7.29
C ASN A 28 6.68 15.62 -5.92
N LEU A 29 7.54 16.54 -5.50
CA LEU A 29 7.40 17.28 -4.24
C LEU A 29 6.08 18.07 -4.19
N LEU A 30 5.72 18.78 -5.26
CA LEU A 30 4.51 19.59 -5.31
C LEU A 30 3.25 18.72 -5.25
N ILE A 31 3.18 17.68 -6.09
CA ILE A 31 2.03 16.78 -6.16
C ILE A 31 1.84 16.04 -4.83
N GLU A 32 2.91 15.45 -4.29
CA GLU A 32 2.85 14.77 -3.00
C GLU A 32 2.40 15.74 -1.89
N SER A 33 2.92 16.98 -1.88
CA SER A 33 2.53 17.97 -0.86
C SER A 33 1.06 18.34 -0.93
N VAL A 34 0.49 18.48 -2.13
CA VAL A 34 -0.94 18.73 -2.33
C VAL A 34 -1.75 17.54 -1.83
N VAL A 35 -1.42 16.32 -2.26
CA VAL A 35 -2.16 15.11 -1.88
C VAL A 35 -2.09 14.85 -0.38
N MET A 36 -0.92 15.03 0.23
CA MET A 36 -0.77 14.87 1.69
C MET A 36 -1.54 15.96 2.46
N SER A 37 -1.63 17.17 1.91
CA SER A 37 -2.46 18.21 2.53
C SER A 37 -3.94 17.83 2.46
N MET A 38 -4.43 17.36 1.32
CA MET A 38 -5.80 16.87 1.18
C MET A 38 -6.09 15.71 2.15
N TYR A 39 -5.15 14.76 2.28
CA TYR A 39 -5.25 13.67 3.24
C TYR A 39 -5.37 14.19 4.69
N ASP A 40 -4.52 15.15 5.08
CA ASP A 40 -4.52 15.73 6.42
C ASP A 40 -5.82 16.51 6.72
N TYR A 41 -6.42 17.18 5.73
CA TYR A 41 -7.66 17.95 5.91
C TYR A 41 -8.94 17.10 5.82
N ASP A 42 -8.99 16.12 4.92
CA ASP A 42 -10.21 15.37 4.62
C ASP A 42 -10.25 14.01 5.34
N MET A 43 -9.18 13.21 5.25
CA MET A 43 -9.17 11.84 5.75
C MET A 43 -8.83 11.74 7.24
N VAL A 44 -7.82 12.49 7.72
CA VAL A 44 -7.37 12.38 9.11
C VAL A 44 -8.49 12.63 10.14
N PRO A 45 -9.37 13.64 9.97
CA PRO A 45 -10.50 13.84 10.91
C PRO A 45 -11.50 12.67 10.91
N GLN A 46 -11.75 12.07 9.75
CA GLN A 46 -12.64 10.91 9.63
C GLN A 46 -12.05 9.68 10.32
N ILE A 47 -10.75 9.42 10.12
CA ILE A 47 -10.03 8.35 10.81
C ILE A 47 -10.05 8.59 12.32
N GLN A 48 -9.80 9.81 12.78
CA GLN A 48 -9.84 10.16 14.20
C GLN A 48 -11.22 9.88 14.82
N THR A 49 -12.29 10.25 14.11
CA THR A 49 -13.68 9.97 14.55
C THR A 49 -13.93 8.46 14.69
N LEU A 50 -13.46 7.66 13.74
CA LEU A 50 -13.57 6.19 13.81
C LEU A 50 -12.75 5.62 14.97
N LEU A 51 -11.52 6.10 15.17
CA LEU A 51 -10.67 5.67 16.28
C LEU A 51 -11.32 5.96 17.64
N GLU A 52 -11.89 7.13 17.83
CA GLU A 52 -12.60 7.50 19.06
C GLU A 52 -13.84 6.64 19.29
N HIS A 53 -14.57 6.30 18.22
CA HIS A 53 -15.75 5.44 18.30
C HIS A 53 -15.43 3.99 18.68
N TYR A 54 -14.43 3.39 18.03
CA TYR A 54 -14.09 1.97 18.24
C TYR A 54 -13.08 1.74 19.36
N PHE A 55 -12.24 2.72 19.68
CA PHE A 55 -11.17 2.64 20.68
C PHE A 55 -11.20 3.85 21.65
N PRO A 56 -12.25 3.98 22.46
CA PRO A 56 -12.37 5.10 23.38
C PRO A 56 -11.17 5.13 24.36
N GLY A 57 -10.55 6.31 24.51
CA GLY A 57 -9.40 6.52 25.39
C GLY A 57 -8.03 6.27 24.73
N MET A 58 -7.98 5.91 23.45
CA MET A 58 -6.74 5.87 22.68
C MET A 58 -6.19 7.29 22.43
N PRO A 59 -4.85 7.50 22.41
CA PRO A 59 -4.26 8.75 21.93
C PRO A 59 -4.72 9.10 20.51
N LYS A 60 -4.65 10.38 20.14
CA LYS A 60 -4.99 10.79 18.77
C LYS A 60 -4.08 10.11 17.77
N GLY A 61 -4.59 9.79 16.58
CA GLY A 61 -3.82 9.12 15.53
C GLY A 61 -2.52 9.86 15.18
N VAL A 62 -2.54 11.20 15.21
CA VAL A 62 -1.35 12.04 14.99
C VAL A 62 -0.28 11.82 16.06
N ASP A 63 -0.67 11.63 17.32
CA ASP A 63 0.27 11.40 18.42
C ASP A 63 0.90 10.01 18.31
N LEU A 64 0.11 9.00 17.93
CA LEU A 64 0.60 7.65 17.63
C LEU A 64 1.63 7.67 16.49
N TYR A 65 1.36 8.42 15.42
CA TYR A 65 2.28 8.54 14.28
C TYR A 65 3.59 9.28 14.64
N ARG A 66 3.54 10.21 15.60
CA ARG A 66 4.71 10.97 16.05
C ARG A 66 5.54 10.22 17.07
N ASN A 67 4.94 9.33 17.87
CA ASN A 67 5.57 8.73 19.04
C ASN A 67 5.56 7.20 19.01
N TYR A 68 6.02 6.59 17.91
CA TYR A 68 6.25 5.14 17.84
C TYR A 68 7.72 4.79 18.15
N SER A 69 7.94 3.75 18.95
CA SER A 69 9.27 3.22 19.22
C SER A 69 9.78 2.28 18.13
N LEU A 70 8.88 1.63 17.39
CA LEU A 70 9.17 0.69 16.33
C LEU A 70 8.04 0.74 15.28
N LEU A 71 8.40 0.69 14.01
CA LEU A 71 7.49 0.58 12.89
C LEU A 71 7.83 -0.68 12.09
N LEU A 72 6.88 -1.60 12.00
CA LEU A 72 6.99 -2.79 11.19
C LEU A 72 6.32 -2.53 9.84
N LEU A 73 7.10 -2.66 8.76
CA LEU A 73 6.65 -2.37 7.40
C LEU A 73 6.34 -3.68 6.68
N ASN A 74 5.12 -3.79 6.16
CA ASN A 74 4.72 -4.85 5.24
C ASN A 74 5.20 -4.52 3.81
N SER A 75 6.51 -4.33 3.67
CA SER A 75 7.24 -3.99 2.45
C SER A 75 8.48 -4.86 2.35
N HIS A 76 9.10 -4.88 1.18
CA HIS A 76 10.40 -5.52 0.98
C HIS A 76 11.16 -4.79 -0.12
N PHE A 77 12.39 -4.36 0.16
CA PHE A 77 13.24 -3.59 -0.77
C PHE A 77 13.33 -4.17 -2.19
N ALA A 78 13.28 -5.49 -2.33
CA ALA A 78 13.32 -6.16 -3.65
C ALA A 78 12.07 -5.90 -4.52
N MET A 79 10.93 -5.56 -3.91
CA MET A 79 9.68 -5.25 -4.59
C MET A 79 9.47 -3.74 -4.71
N ASP A 80 9.79 -3.00 -3.64
CA ASP A 80 9.39 -1.60 -3.50
C ASP A 80 10.49 -0.61 -3.90
N GLY A 81 11.72 -1.08 -4.09
CA GLY A 81 12.91 -0.23 -4.29
C GLY A 81 13.70 -0.03 -3.00
N MET A 82 14.92 0.51 -3.12
CA MET A 82 15.81 0.72 -1.98
C MET A 82 15.71 2.15 -1.46
N TYR A 83 15.22 2.32 -0.23
CA TYR A 83 15.14 3.64 0.41
C TYR A 83 15.76 3.65 1.80
N PRO A 84 16.26 4.81 2.27
CA PRO A 84 16.83 4.93 3.61
C PRO A 84 15.73 4.82 4.68
N LEU A 85 15.77 3.73 5.45
CA LEU A 85 14.93 3.51 6.62
C LEU A 85 15.61 4.02 7.89
N LEU A 86 14.81 4.48 8.86
CA LEU A 86 15.33 4.78 10.18
C LEU A 86 15.62 3.49 10.96
N PRO A 87 16.51 3.51 11.97
CA PRO A 87 16.81 2.32 12.78
C PRO A 87 15.60 1.67 13.45
N ASN A 88 14.53 2.44 13.67
CA ASN A 88 13.28 1.94 14.24
C ASN A 88 12.24 1.53 13.19
N GLN A 89 12.63 1.36 11.93
CA GLN A 89 11.77 0.89 10.86
C GLN A 89 12.32 -0.43 10.32
N VAL A 90 11.49 -1.47 10.38
CA VAL A 90 11.90 -2.82 10.01
C VAL A 90 10.93 -3.37 8.98
N GLU A 91 11.45 -3.67 7.80
CA GLU A 91 10.71 -4.42 6.78
C GLU A 91 10.59 -5.87 7.23
N ILE A 92 9.36 -6.37 7.28
CA ILE A 92 9.05 -7.75 7.66
C ILE A 92 8.37 -8.52 6.53
N GLY A 93 8.26 -7.92 5.35
CA GLY A 93 7.63 -8.52 4.18
C GLY A 93 6.14 -8.81 4.42
N THR A 94 5.62 -9.81 3.70
CA THR A 94 4.18 -10.14 3.69
C THR A 94 3.75 -10.87 4.95
N LEU A 95 3.35 -10.12 5.98
CA LEU A 95 2.82 -10.62 7.26
C LEU A 95 1.68 -11.63 7.09
N ALA A 96 0.86 -11.44 6.06
CA ALA A 96 -0.33 -12.26 5.80
C ALA A 96 -0.07 -13.52 4.96
N ALA A 97 1.18 -13.74 4.50
CA ALA A 97 1.51 -14.93 3.70
C ALA A 97 1.41 -16.18 4.58
N ARG A 98 0.46 -17.06 4.27
CA ARG A 98 0.31 -18.38 4.90
C ARG A 98 0.85 -19.45 3.95
N PRO A 99 1.27 -20.62 4.47
CA PRO A 99 1.57 -21.76 3.62
C PRO A 99 0.40 -22.03 2.65
N PRO A 100 0.67 -22.24 1.36
CA PRO A 100 -0.38 -22.43 0.37
C PRO A 100 -1.18 -23.69 0.71
N GLN A 101 -2.50 -23.57 0.66
CA GLN A 101 -3.38 -24.73 0.73
C GLN A 101 -3.37 -25.44 -0.63
N PRO A 102 -3.52 -26.78 -0.66
CA PRO A 102 -3.66 -27.48 -1.92
C PRO A 102 -4.89 -26.97 -2.68
N LEU A 103 -4.77 -26.87 -4.00
CA LEU A 103 -5.91 -26.58 -4.87
C LEU A 103 -6.98 -27.66 -4.69
N SER A 104 -8.25 -27.27 -4.81
CA SER A 104 -9.34 -28.22 -4.94
C SER A 104 -9.13 -29.08 -6.19
N LYS A 105 -9.67 -30.30 -6.18
CA LYS A 105 -9.41 -31.29 -7.22
C LYS A 105 -9.74 -30.77 -8.63
N ASP A 106 -10.87 -30.10 -8.77
CA ASP A 106 -11.36 -29.46 -9.99
C ASP A 106 -10.41 -28.36 -10.50
N LEU A 107 -9.96 -27.46 -9.62
CA LEU A 107 -8.99 -26.43 -10.00
C LEU A 107 -7.65 -27.05 -10.37
N ARG A 108 -7.21 -28.09 -9.66
CA ARG A 108 -5.96 -28.76 -9.97
C ARG A 108 -5.99 -29.45 -11.34
N GLU A 109 -7.06 -30.17 -11.65
CA GLU A 109 -7.25 -30.78 -12.98
C GLU A 109 -7.30 -29.72 -14.09
N PHE A 110 -7.96 -28.58 -13.85
CA PHE A 110 -7.98 -27.45 -14.79
C PHE A 110 -6.59 -26.85 -15.02
N VAL A 111 -5.82 -26.62 -13.94
CA VAL A 111 -4.47 -26.03 -14.01
C VAL A 111 -3.48 -27.01 -14.64
N ASP A 112 -3.47 -28.27 -14.20
CA ASP A 112 -2.53 -29.30 -14.68
C ASP A 112 -2.82 -29.70 -16.14
N GLY A 113 -4.05 -29.50 -16.63
CA GLY A 113 -4.46 -29.77 -18.01
C GLY A 113 -4.21 -28.63 -19.01
N ALA A 114 -3.73 -27.47 -18.57
CA ALA A 114 -3.59 -26.29 -19.44
C ALA A 114 -2.28 -26.31 -20.26
N GLU A 115 -2.37 -26.48 -21.59
CA GLU A 115 -1.20 -26.55 -22.49
C GLU A 115 -0.41 -25.23 -22.59
N HIS A 116 -1.09 -24.09 -22.45
CA HIS A 116 -0.50 -22.76 -22.61
C HIS A 116 -0.46 -21.95 -21.31
N GLY A 117 -0.67 -22.62 -20.16
CA GLY A 117 -0.77 -21.98 -18.86
C GLY A 117 -2.14 -21.38 -18.58
N ILE A 118 -2.23 -20.59 -17.50
CA ILE A 118 -3.47 -20.04 -16.98
C ILE A 118 -3.33 -18.53 -16.73
N ILE A 119 -4.45 -17.83 -16.73
CA ILE A 119 -4.53 -16.44 -16.26
C ILE A 119 -5.24 -16.45 -14.90
N TYR A 120 -4.53 -16.05 -13.86
CA TYR A 120 -5.14 -15.79 -12.56
C TYR A 120 -5.66 -14.35 -12.51
N PHE A 121 -6.94 -14.19 -12.18
CA PHE A 121 -7.57 -12.89 -12.02
C PHE A 121 -8.27 -12.82 -10.66
N SER A 122 -7.99 -11.75 -9.91
CA SER A 122 -8.61 -11.49 -8.62
C SER A 122 -8.73 -9.99 -8.40
N LEU A 123 -9.89 -9.55 -7.91
CA LEU A 123 -10.18 -8.16 -7.55
C LEU A 123 -9.90 -7.86 -6.07
N GLY A 124 -9.41 -8.86 -5.32
CA GLY A 124 -9.31 -8.80 -3.87
C GLY A 124 -10.66 -8.99 -3.17
N SER A 125 -10.68 -8.76 -1.85
CA SER A 125 -11.85 -9.05 -1.01
C SER A 125 -12.87 -7.91 -0.91
N VAL A 126 -12.51 -6.70 -1.36
CA VAL A 126 -13.31 -5.49 -1.18
C VAL A 126 -14.19 -5.20 -2.39
N ALA A 127 -13.65 -5.39 -3.60
CA ALA A 127 -14.38 -5.14 -4.83
C ALA A 127 -15.38 -6.27 -5.10
N LYS A 128 -16.62 -5.89 -5.44
CA LYS A 128 -17.64 -6.86 -5.87
C LYS A 128 -17.66 -6.92 -7.38
N SER A 129 -17.62 -8.13 -7.93
CA SER A 129 -17.73 -8.34 -9.38
C SER A 129 -19.04 -7.81 -9.97
N THR A 130 -20.07 -7.67 -9.13
CA THR A 130 -21.37 -7.07 -9.51
C THR A 130 -21.30 -5.59 -9.85
N ASP A 131 -20.25 -4.89 -9.39
CA ASP A 131 -20.10 -3.45 -9.60
C ASP A 131 -19.45 -3.13 -10.96
N ILE A 132 -18.97 -4.16 -11.68
CA ILE A 132 -18.42 -4.03 -13.03
C ILE A 132 -19.57 -3.90 -14.04
N PRO A 133 -19.63 -2.80 -14.84
CA PRO A 133 -20.68 -2.60 -15.83
C PRO A 133 -20.73 -3.73 -16.86
N ARG A 134 -21.94 -4.22 -17.16
CA ARG A 134 -22.15 -5.32 -18.14
C ARG A 134 -21.72 -5.00 -19.56
N THR A 135 -21.53 -3.72 -19.90
CA THR A 135 -21.05 -3.28 -21.20
C THR A 135 -19.54 -3.45 -21.39
N GLN A 136 -18.80 -3.84 -20.35
CA GLN A 136 -17.35 -4.07 -20.37
C GLN A 136 -16.95 -5.52 -20.05
N MET A 137 -17.93 -6.43 -19.94
CA MET A 137 -17.74 -7.89 -19.89
C MET A 137 -18.08 -8.51 -21.24
#